data_AF-A0A4Y8CDU9-F1
#
_entry.id   AF-A0A4Y8CDU9-F1
#
_cell.length_a   1.000
_cell.length_b   1.000
_cell.length_c   1.000
_cell.angle_alpha   90.00
_cell.angle_beta   90.00
_cell.angle_gamma   90.00
#
_symmetry.space_group_name_H-M   'P 1'
#
loop_
_entity.id
_entity.type
_entity.pdbx_description
1 polymer ?
#
loop_
_entity_poly.entity_id
_entity_poly.type
_entity_poly.pdbx_seq_one_letter_code
_entity_poly.pdbx_strand_id
1 'polypeptide(L)'
;MFKVYYKMPLCYLSLHSDGKFLTRVDFCDNKRSEKNCSLLDLVKYELDLYFTHKLRKFSIPVLIQGTDFESKVYKALMKIPYG
;
A
#
# COMPACT_ATOMS: atom_id res chain seq x y z
N MET A 1 -14.58 -5.06 -0.49
CA MET A 1 -13.21 -5.55 -0.25
C MET A 1 -12.58 -5.93 -1.58
N PHE A 2 -11.57 -5.17 -1.97
CA PHE A 2 -10.80 -5.31 -3.20
C PHE A 2 -9.40 -5.80 -2.85
N LYS A 3 -8.81 -6.62 -3.73
CA LYS A 3 -7.48 -7.18 -3.55
C LYS A 3 -6.79 -7.35 -4.90
N VAL A 4 -5.57 -6.85 -5.02
CA VAL A 4 -4.72 -7.08 -6.19
C VAL A 4 -3.29 -7.40 -5.76
N TYR A 5 -2.48 -7.90 -6.68
CA TYR A 5 -1.08 -8.20 -6.42
C TYR A 5 -0.17 -7.32 -7.29
N TYR A 6 0.86 -6.78 -6.67
CA TYR A 6 1.96 -6.06 -7.32
C TYR A 6 3.19 -6.97 -7.36
N LYS A 7 3.77 -7.18 -8.55
CA LYS A 7 4.91 -8.10 -8.72
C LYS A 7 6.20 -7.40 -8.31
N MET A 8 6.94 -8.00 -7.38
CA MET A 8 8.32 -7.65 -7.08
C MET A 8 9.27 -8.74 -7.60
N PRO A 9 10.59 -8.48 -7.71
CA PRO A 9 11.55 -9.47 -8.18
C PRO A 9 11.50 -10.80 -7.40
N LEU A 10 11.34 -10.72 -6.07
CA LEU A 10 11.43 -11.88 -5.18
C LEU A 10 10.07 -12.41 -4.68
N CYS A 11 8.99 -11.62 -4.79
CA CYS A 11 7.68 -11.96 -4.23
C CYS A 11 6.56 -11.10 -4.85
N TYR A 12 5.38 -11.09 -4.26
CA TYR A 12 4.30 -10.15 -4.56
C TYR A 12 3.97 -9.33 -3.32
N LEU A 13 3.55 -8.08 -3.53
CA LEU A 13 2.79 -7.34 -2.54
C LEU A 13 1.30 -7.57 -2.78
N SER A 14 0.61 -8.12 -1.79
CA SER A 14 -0.85 -8.14 -1.79
C SER A 14 -1.38 -6.81 -1.26
N LEU A 15 -2.17 -6.13 -2.08
CA LEU A 15 -2.73 -4.81 -1.79
C LEU A 15 -4.24 -4.95 -1.56
N HIS A 16 -4.74 -4.45 -0.44
CA HIS A 16 -6.16 -4.57 -0.08
C HIS A 16 -6.78 -3.20 0.15
N SER A 17 -8.02 -3.04 -0.31
CA SER A 17 -8.78 -1.81 -0.16
C SER A 17 -10.24 -2.08 0.14
N ASP A 18 -10.87 -1.17 0.87
CA ASP A 18 -12.33 -1.10 1.03
C ASP A 18 -13.03 -0.38 -0.15
N GLY A 19 -12.26 0.23 -1.06
CA GLY A 19 -12.71 1.04 -2.19
C GLY A 19 -12.41 2.53 -2.04
N LYS A 20 -12.13 3.00 -0.82
CA LYS A 20 -11.80 4.40 -0.51
C LYS A 20 -10.40 4.56 0.07
N PHE A 21 -9.96 3.61 0.90
CA PHE A 21 -8.68 3.62 1.56
C PHE A 21 -7.90 2.33 1.28
N LEU A 22 -6.57 2.44 1.31
CA LEU A 22 -5.68 1.29 1.40
C LEU A 22 -5.69 0.81 2.85
N THR A 23 -6.10 -0.43 3.06
CA THR A 23 -6.30 -0.99 4.40
C THR A 23 -5.21 -1.97 4.80
N ARG A 24 -4.55 -2.59 3.82
CA ARG A 24 -3.51 -3.59 4.08
C ARG A 24 -2.55 -3.77 2.90
N VAL A 25 -1.29 -3.96 3.23
CA VAL A 25 -0.22 -4.37 2.31
C VAL A 25 0.58 -5.49 3.00
N ASP A 26 0.76 -6.62 2.32
CA ASP A 26 1.61 -7.72 2.82
C ASP A 26 2.46 -8.32 1.71
N PHE A 27 3.61 -8.87 2.09
CA PHE A 27 4.39 -9.75 1.23
C PHE A 27 3.71 -11.12 1.10
N CYS A 28 3.71 -11.69 -0.10
CA CYS A 28 3.23 -13.05 -0.35
C CYS A 28 3.94 -13.69 -1.56
N ASP A 29 4.06 -15.02 -1.55
CA ASP A 29 4.77 -15.73 -2.62
C ASP A 29 3.88 -15.97 -3.85
N ASN A 30 2.58 -16.15 -3.63
CA ASN A 30 1.64 -16.60 -4.66
C ASN A 30 0.49 -15.61 -4.86
N LYS A 31 0.24 -15.26 -6.12
CA LYS A 31 -0.97 -14.56 -6.54
C LYS A 31 -2.18 -15.50 -6.44
N ARG A 32 -3.32 -14.97 -6.00
CA ARG A 32 -4.63 -15.66 -6.00
C ARG A 32 -5.65 -14.83 -6.79
N SER A 33 -6.95 -15.04 -6.53
CA SER A 33 -8.01 -14.24 -7.12
C SER A 33 -7.81 -12.74 -6.85
N GLU A 34 -8.07 -11.94 -7.90
CA GLU A 34 -8.00 -10.49 -7.85
C GLU A 34 -9.37 -9.87 -8.01
N LYS A 35 -9.60 -8.78 -7.29
CA LYS A 35 -10.74 -7.91 -7.46
C LYS A 35 -10.24 -6.48 -7.35
N ASN A 36 -10.29 -5.75 -8.45
CA ASN A 36 -9.64 -4.44 -8.55
C ASN A 36 -10.58 -3.26 -8.28
N CYS A 37 -10.01 -2.10 -7.92
CA CYS A 37 -10.67 -0.80 -7.87
C CYS A 37 -9.68 0.30 -8.26
N SER A 38 -10.20 1.49 -8.61
CA SER A 38 -9.38 2.61 -9.09
C SER A 38 -8.28 3.03 -8.10
N LEU A 39 -8.53 2.89 -6.79
CA LEU A 39 -7.50 3.17 -5.78
C LEU A 39 -6.32 2.21 -5.88
N LEU A 40 -6.58 0.92 -6.11
CA LEU A 40 -5.51 -0.08 -6.20
C LEU A 40 -4.69 0.06 -7.49
N ASP A 41 -5.28 0.59 -8.57
CA ASP A 41 -4.54 0.98 -9.77
C ASP A 41 -3.60 2.15 -9.49
N LEU A 42 -4.07 3.17 -8.76
CA LEU A 42 -3.21 4.28 -8.30
C LEU A 42 -2.08 3.79 -7.40
N VAL A 43 -2.35 2.86 -6.48
CA VAL A 43 -1.34 2.28 -5.59
C VAL A 43 -0.25 1.58 -6.40
N LYS A 44 -0.62 0.77 -7.40
CA LYS A 44 0.35 0.10 -8.28
C LYS A 44 1.23 1.12 -9.03
N TYR A 45 0.60 2.15 -9.59
CA TYR A 45 1.31 3.22 -10.30
C TYR A 45 2.30 3.96 -9.40
N GLU A 46 1.89 4.35 -8.20
CA GLU A 46 2.80 5.02 -7.25
C GLU A 46 3.93 4.09 -6.77
N LEU A 47 3.68 2.79 -6.62
CA LEU A 47 4.73 1.82 -6.34
C LEU A 47 5.76 1.75 -7.49
N ASP A 48 5.32 1.74 -8.75
CA ASP A 48 6.22 1.78 -9.90
C ASP A 48 7.10 3.05 -9.89
N LEU A 49 6.51 4.21 -9.59
CA LEU A 49 7.27 5.45 -9.47
C LEU A 49 8.23 5.43 -8.28
N TYR A 50 7.84 4.81 -7.16
CA TYR A 50 8.67 4.67 -5.97
C TYR A 50 9.90 3.79 -6.26
N PHE A 51 9.70 2.60 -6.85
CA PHE A 51 10.78 1.68 -7.17
C PHE A 51 11.67 2.17 -8.33
N THR A 52 11.21 3.15 -9.13
CA THR A 52 12.02 3.84 -10.13
C THR A 52 12.62 5.16 -9.63
N HIS A 53 12.55 5.44 -8.33
CA HIS A 53 13.06 6.66 -7.67
C HIS A 53 12.44 7.98 -8.14
N LYS A 54 11.30 7.93 -8.83
CA LYS A 54 10.55 9.10 -9.34
C LYS A 54 9.55 9.65 -8.33
N LEU A 55 9.14 8.85 -7.33
CA LEU A 55 8.25 9.27 -6.26
C LEU A 55 8.98 9.23 -4.92
N ARG A 56 8.89 10.33 -4.16
CA ARG A 56 9.42 10.42 -2.79
C ARG A 56 8.34 10.51 -1.71
N LYS A 57 7.09 10.76 -2.10
CA LYS A 57 5.95 10.90 -1.19
C LYS A 57 4.71 10.30 -1.84
N PHE A 58 4.08 9.36 -1.16
CA PHE A 58 2.82 8.75 -1.60
C PHE A 58 1.65 9.71 -1.40
N SER A 59 0.69 9.70 -2.32
CA SER A 59 -0.58 10.42 -2.19
C SER A 59 -1.73 9.53 -1.72
N ILE A 60 -1.48 8.21 -1.67
CA ILE A 60 -2.47 7.19 -1.36
C ILE A 60 -3.10 7.41 0.03
N PRO A 61 -4.44 7.47 0.14
CA PRO A 61 -5.12 7.50 1.43
C PRO A 61 -5.04 6.12 2.12
N VAL A 62 -4.34 6.06 3.25
CA VAL A 62 -4.21 4.85 4.07
C VAL A 62 -5.14 4.93 5.28
N LEU A 63 -5.86 3.86 5.58
CA LEU A 63 -6.67 3.75 6.78
C LEU A 63 -5.87 3.01 7.86
N ILE A 64 -5.41 3.75 8.86
CA ILE A 64 -4.77 3.19 10.05
C ILE A 64 -5.85 2.84 11.07
N GLN A 65 -6.02 1.56 11.35
CA GLN A 65 -6.88 1.05 12.42
C GLN A 65 -6.00 0.50 13.54
N GLY A 66 -6.31 0.84 14.78
CA GLY A 66 -5.57 0.40 15.95
C GLY A 66 -5.95 1.20 17.19
N THR A 67 -5.32 0.87 18.30
CA THR A 67 -5.40 1.60 19.57
C THR A 67 -4.87 3.03 19.44
N ASP A 68 -5.18 3.89 20.41
CA ASP A 68 -4.63 5.24 20.48
C ASP A 68 -3.10 5.26 20.48
N PHE A 69 -2.47 4.25 21.10
CA PHE A 69 -1.03 4.09 21.10
C PHE A 69 -0.50 3.79 19.69
N GLU A 70 -1.05 2.78 19.02
CA GLU A 70 -0.67 2.43 17.64
C GLU A 70 -0.87 3.61 16.69
N SER A 71 -2.00 4.32 16.81
CA SER A 71 -2.27 5.52 16.01
C SER A 71 -1.18 6.58 16.16
N LYS A 72 -0.71 6.83 17.40
CA LYS A 72 0.41 7.75 17.65
C LYS A 72 1.71 7.26 17.01
N VAL A 73 2.02 5.98 17.11
CA VAL A 73 3.21 5.37 16.50
C VAL A 73 3.16 5.51 14.97
N TYR A 74 2.05 5.13 14.33
CA TYR A 74 1.90 5.26 12.88
C TYR A 74 1.98 6.72 12.41
N LYS A 75 1.35 7.66 13.13
CA LYS A 75 1.47 9.10 12.83
C LYS A 75 2.91 9.61 12.92
N ALA A 76 3.71 9.06 13.83
CA ALA A 76 5.13 9.39 13.91
C ALA A 76 5.92 8.79 12.73
N LEU A 77 5.69 7.51 12.40
CA LEU A 77 6.33 6.83 11.27
C LEU A 77 6.04 7.54 9.93
N MET A 78 4.83 8.05 9.72
CA MET A 78 4.46 8.79 8.51
C MET A 78 5.22 10.12 8.32
N LYS A 79 5.90 10.64 9.35
CA LYS A 79 6.71 11.86 9.24
C LYS A 79 8.15 11.60 8.81
N ILE A 80 8.58 10.33 8.80
CA ILE A 80 9.91 9.95 8.35
C ILE A 80 9.98 10.21 6.83
N PRO A 81 10.91 11.06 6.36
CA PRO A 81 11.06 11.34 4.94
C PRO A 81 11.60 10.11 4.19
N TYR A 82 11.57 10.18 2.87
CA TYR A 82 12.22 9.18 2.03
C TYR A 82 13.75 9.25 2.16
N GLY A 83 14.39 8.09 2.32
CA GLY A 83 15.84 7.94 2.46
C GLY A 83 16.37 8.41 3.80
#